data_AF-A0A2G2IDM7-F1
#
_entry.id   AF-A0A2G2IDM7-F1
#
_cell.length_a   1.000
_cell.length_b   1.000
_cell.length_c   1.000
_cell.angle_alpha   90.00
_cell.angle_beta   90.00
_cell.angle_gamma   90.00
#
_symmetry.space_group_name_H-M   'P 1'
#
loop_
_entity.id
_entity.type
_entity.pdbx_description
1 polymer ?
#
loop_
_entity_poly.entity_id
_entity_poly.type
_entity_poly.pdbx_seq_one_letter_code
_entity_poly.pdbx_strand_id
1 'polypeptide(L)'
;MSRLINQNGLNLVKHFEGLYTSAYLCPAGIPTIGYGHTANVELGQSITAKEAENILQGDMQKFAVAVEKTIAVELNDNQFSALVSFAFNCGTGNLRASTLCRKLNTDDYDSVPSELSRWVKATDPSTGKKRSLAGLVKRRAAEGTLFLKQENEVKDSLSDKMPQKVDADPEMVIEQYNINARSGLRMRTGAGAEFDILAVLPLNKIVSIGKEIDHWVEVDLECDGVIDGWVYKSYLVKI
;
A
#
# COMPACT_ATOMS: atom_id res chain seq x y z
N MET A 1 -18.49 9.79 0.77
CA MET A 1 -17.36 9.23 1.56
C MET A 1 -16.08 9.72 0.93
N SER A 2 -15.06 10.00 1.73
CA SER A 2 -13.76 10.47 1.22
C SER A 2 -12.95 9.27 0.70
N ARG A 3 -12.26 9.45 -0.42
CA ARG A 3 -11.42 8.45 -1.08
C ARG A 3 -10.36 7.91 -0.13
N LEU A 4 -10.22 6.59 -0.13
CA LEU A 4 -9.19 5.90 0.66
C LEU A 4 -7.86 5.89 -0.09
N ILE A 5 -6.76 5.82 0.66
CA ILE A 5 -5.44 5.59 0.09
C ILE A 5 -5.38 4.16 -0.47
N ASN A 6 -4.74 3.98 -1.63
CA ASN A 6 -4.55 2.65 -2.19
C ASN A 6 -3.37 1.91 -1.54
N GLN A 7 -3.24 0.61 -1.82
CA GLN A 7 -2.19 -0.22 -1.21
C GLN A 7 -0.77 0.26 -1.56
N ASN A 8 -0.57 0.80 -2.77
CA ASN A 8 0.73 1.34 -3.18
C ASN A 8 1.14 2.53 -2.29
N GLY A 9 0.21 3.43 -2.01
CA GLY A 9 0.42 4.55 -1.10
C GLY A 9 0.66 4.12 0.33
N LEU A 10 -0.14 3.17 0.83
CA LEU A 10 -0.01 2.65 2.18
C LEU A 10 1.36 1.98 2.39
N ASN A 11 1.79 1.15 1.43
CA ASN A 11 3.11 0.52 1.45
C ASN A 11 4.26 1.55 1.42
N LEU A 12 4.10 2.63 0.63
CA LEU A 12 5.07 3.73 0.60
C LEU A 12 5.20 4.37 1.99
N VAL A 13 4.09 4.69 2.65
CA VAL A 13 4.12 5.31 3.99
C VAL A 13 4.73 4.35 5.01
N LYS A 14 4.30 3.09 5.02
CA LYS A 14 4.85 2.05 5.89
C LYS A 14 6.38 1.94 5.79
N HIS A 15 6.91 2.00 4.56
CA HIS A 15 8.35 1.94 4.32
C HIS A 15 9.13 3.11 4.96
N PHE A 16 8.55 4.31 5.00
CA PHE A 16 9.23 5.50 5.52
C PHE A 16 9.01 5.74 7.02
N GLU A 17 7.87 5.36 7.58
CA GLU A 17 7.58 5.56 9.02
C GLU A 17 8.20 4.46 9.89
N GLY A 18 8.28 3.22 9.39
CA GLY A 18 8.72 2.06 10.16
C GLY A 18 7.64 1.57 11.14
N LEU A 19 7.68 0.29 11.49
CA LEU A 19 6.71 -0.36 12.37
C LEU A 19 7.28 -0.56 13.78
N TYR A 20 6.57 -0.05 14.79
CA TYR A 20 6.84 -0.32 16.20
C TYR A 20 5.62 -0.94 16.87
N THR A 21 5.65 -2.24 17.11
CA THR A 21 4.53 -3.00 17.70
C THR A 21 4.34 -2.77 19.19
N SER A 22 5.32 -2.20 19.87
CA SER A 22 5.24 -1.83 21.30
C SER A 22 5.37 -0.33 21.45
N ALA A 23 4.56 0.25 22.34
CA ALA A 23 4.57 1.68 22.60
C ALA A 23 5.94 2.14 23.12
N TYR A 24 6.47 3.23 22.55
CA TYR A 24 7.75 3.82 22.92
C TYR A 24 7.64 5.34 23.08
N LEU A 25 8.60 5.97 23.74
CA LEU A 25 8.70 7.43 23.78
C LEU A 25 9.51 7.93 22.59
N CYS A 26 8.92 8.76 21.75
CA CYS A 26 9.65 9.44 20.69
C CYS A 26 10.63 10.49 21.28
N PRO A 27 11.57 11.07 20.49
CA PRO A 27 12.48 12.10 21.00
C PRO A 27 11.80 13.34 21.60
N ALA A 28 10.53 13.58 21.27
CA ALA A 28 9.71 14.64 21.86
C ALA A 28 9.03 14.24 23.19
N GLY A 29 9.27 13.03 23.69
CA GLY A 29 8.70 12.51 24.94
C GLY A 29 7.23 12.07 24.84
N ILE A 30 6.71 11.84 23.63
CA ILE A 30 5.30 11.48 23.39
C ILE A 30 5.20 9.96 23.18
N PRO A 31 4.30 9.26 23.90
CA PRO A 31 3.99 7.86 23.64
C PRO A 31 3.55 7.66 22.18
N THR A 32 4.25 6.76 21.49
CA THR A 32 4.10 6.51 20.05
C THR A 32 4.05 4.99 19.81
N ILE A 33 3.18 4.53 18.91
CA ILE A 33 3.03 3.11 18.53
C ILE A 33 2.72 2.98 17.03
N GLY A 34 2.92 1.79 16.46
CA GLY A 34 2.63 1.49 15.06
C GLY A 34 3.53 2.29 14.11
N TYR A 35 2.90 2.99 13.18
CA TYR A 35 3.53 3.85 12.17
C TYR A 35 3.49 5.33 12.58
N GLY A 36 3.97 5.63 13.79
CA GLY A 36 4.00 7.01 14.31
C GLY A 36 2.67 7.50 14.91
N HIS A 37 1.78 6.60 15.30
CA HIS A 37 0.52 6.96 15.96
C HIS A 37 0.75 7.42 17.39
N THR A 38 0.14 8.53 17.80
CA THR A 38 0.31 9.11 19.15
C THR A 38 -1.00 9.33 19.89
N ALA A 39 -2.15 9.17 19.25
CA ALA A 39 -3.44 9.45 19.88
C ALA A 39 -3.82 8.30 20.81
N ASN A 40 -4.14 8.60 22.07
CA ASN A 40 -4.57 7.60 23.07
C ASN A 40 -3.60 6.41 23.24
N VAL A 41 -2.29 6.66 23.08
CA VAL A 41 -1.25 5.64 23.26
C VAL A 41 -0.76 5.67 24.70
N GLU A 42 -0.75 4.49 25.33
CA GLU A 42 -0.22 4.31 26.68
C GLU A 42 1.05 3.45 26.66
N LEU A 43 2.02 3.78 27.52
CA LEU A 43 3.23 2.97 27.64
C LEU A 43 2.89 1.57 28.17
N GLY A 44 3.51 0.54 27.59
CA GLY A 44 3.19 -0.86 27.88
C GLY A 44 2.15 -1.46 26.94
N GLN A 45 1.45 -0.64 26.15
CA GLN A 45 0.59 -1.14 25.07
C GLN A 45 1.42 -1.86 24.00
N SER A 46 0.87 -2.93 23.44
CA SER A 46 1.41 -3.62 22.27
C SER A 46 0.29 -3.94 21.29
N ILE A 47 0.61 -3.93 20.00
CA ILE A 47 -0.31 -4.18 18.89
C ILE A 47 0.35 -5.10 17.86
N THR A 48 -0.46 -5.79 17.09
CA THR A 48 -0.04 -6.58 15.92
C THR A 48 0.28 -5.67 14.72
N ALA A 49 0.99 -6.21 13.73
CA ALA A 49 1.25 -5.50 12.47
C ALA A 49 -0.05 -5.13 11.73
N LYS A 50 -1.08 -5.99 11.80
CA LYS A 50 -2.39 -5.76 11.19
C LYS A 50 -3.15 -4.64 11.89
N GLU A 51 -3.12 -4.60 13.22
CA GLU A 51 -3.71 -3.49 13.98
C GLU A 51 -2.98 -2.17 13.71
N ALA A 52 -1.65 -2.18 13.61
CA ALA A 52 -0.87 -1.01 13.24
C ALA A 52 -1.25 -0.47 11.85
N GLU A 53 -1.53 -1.36 10.89
CA GLU A 53 -1.98 -0.98 9.56
C GLU A 53 -3.38 -0.37 9.57
N ASN A 54 -4.31 -0.95 10.32
CA ASN A 54 -5.66 -0.39 10.50
C ASN A 54 -5.62 1.01 11.14
N ILE A 55 -4.78 1.19 12.17
CA ILE A 55 -4.55 2.48 12.81
C ILE A 55 -3.99 3.48 11.79
N LEU A 56 -2.99 3.07 11.01
CA LEU A 56 -2.41 3.93 9.97
C LEU A 56 -3.46 4.37 8.95
N GLN A 57 -4.29 3.45 8.42
CA GLN A 57 -5.36 3.79 7.49
C GLN A 57 -6.32 4.84 8.10
N GLY A 58 -6.72 4.66 9.36
CA GLY A 58 -7.53 5.63 10.09
C GLY A 58 -6.86 6.99 10.22
N ASP A 59 -5.56 7.02 10.57
CA ASP A 59 -4.79 8.26 10.65
C ASP A 59 -4.65 8.96 9.30
N MET A 60 -4.54 8.21 8.21
CA MET A 60 -4.44 8.75 6.85
C MET A 60 -5.75 9.41 6.40
N GLN A 61 -6.90 9.00 6.95
CA GLN A 61 -8.21 9.51 6.53
C GLN A 61 -8.33 11.04 6.65
N LYS A 62 -7.80 11.64 7.71
CA LYS A 62 -7.83 13.10 7.88
C LYS A 62 -7.01 13.83 6.81
N PHE A 63 -5.93 13.20 6.34
CA PHE A 63 -5.09 13.74 5.26
C PHE A 63 -5.72 13.52 3.90
N ALA A 64 -6.35 12.36 3.66
CA ALA A 64 -7.15 12.07 2.48
C ALA A 64 -8.24 13.12 2.26
N VAL A 65 -9.06 13.38 3.28
CA VAL A 65 -10.09 14.44 3.26
C VAL A 65 -9.50 15.82 2.97
N ALA A 66 -8.31 16.11 3.53
CA ALA A 66 -7.66 17.39 3.30
C ALA A 66 -7.13 17.54 1.87
N VAL A 67 -6.58 16.47 1.27
CA VAL A 67 -6.14 16.44 -0.12
C VAL A 67 -7.32 16.66 -1.06
N GLU A 68 -8.43 15.94 -0.87
CA GLU A 68 -9.66 16.11 -1.69
C GLU A 68 -10.19 17.54 -1.64
N LYS A 69 -10.14 18.19 -0.47
CA LYS A 69 -10.59 19.58 -0.34
C LYS A 69 -9.63 20.61 -0.93
N THR A 70 -8.36 20.23 -1.11
CA THR A 70 -7.30 21.15 -1.51
C THR A 70 -7.00 21.06 -3.00
N ILE A 71 -7.09 19.87 -3.58
CA ILE A 71 -6.84 19.61 -5.00
C ILE A 71 -8.15 19.61 -5.75
N ALA A 72 -8.28 20.51 -6.73
CA ALA A 72 -9.50 20.72 -7.50
C ALA A 72 -9.58 19.86 -8.78
N VAL A 73 -8.43 19.39 -9.26
CA VAL A 73 -8.32 18.59 -10.48
C VAL A 73 -8.52 17.10 -10.19
N GLU A 74 -8.91 16.34 -11.21
CA GLU A 74 -9.06 14.89 -11.08
C GLU A 74 -7.70 14.20 -10.89
N LEU A 75 -7.65 13.21 -10.00
CA LEU A 75 -6.45 12.42 -9.71
C LEU A 75 -6.78 10.94 -9.84
N ASN A 76 -5.84 10.15 -10.37
CA ASN A 76 -5.88 8.69 -10.21
C ASN A 76 -5.50 8.28 -8.77
N ASP A 77 -5.67 7.02 -8.38
CA ASP A 77 -5.49 6.56 -7.00
C ASP A 77 -4.03 6.69 -6.58
N ASN A 78 -3.09 6.45 -7.49
CA ASN A 78 -1.66 6.59 -7.20
C ASN A 78 -1.27 8.05 -6.95
N GLN A 79 -1.76 8.97 -7.78
CA GLN A 79 -1.56 10.41 -7.64
C GLN A 79 -2.14 10.91 -6.32
N PHE A 80 -3.39 10.54 -6.03
CA PHE A 80 -4.04 10.86 -4.77
C PHE A 80 -3.23 10.34 -3.58
N SER A 81 -2.86 9.06 -3.62
CA SER A 81 -2.14 8.40 -2.53
C SER A 81 -0.75 9.01 -2.30
N ALA A 82 -0.04 9.43 -3.36
CA ALA A 82 1.22 10.15 -3.24
C ALA A 82 1.06 11.50 -2.53
N LEU A 83 0.01 12.26 -2.85
CA LEU A 83 -0.27 13.54 -2.19
C LEU A 83 -0.71 13.36 -0.74
N VAL A 84 -1.45 12.28 -0.43
CA VAL A 84 -1.81 11.93 0.95
C VAL A 84 -0.57 11.58 1.77
N SER A 85 0.38 10.81 1.22
CA SER A 85 1.67 10.55 1.87
C SER A 85 2.48 11.83 2.11
N PHE A 86 2.49 12.76 1.15
CA PHE A 86 3.12 14.06 1.32
C PHE A 86 2.44 14.89 2.42
N ALA A 87 1.12 14.96 2.42
CA ALA A 87 0.35 15.66 3.44
C ALA A 87 0.54 15.05 4.83
N PHE A 88 0.67 13.73 4.93
CA PHE A 88 1.00 13.03 6.18
C PHE A 88 2.37 13.47 6.72
N ASN A 89 3.39 13.53 5.86
CA ASN A 89 4.75 13.88 6.27
C ASN A 89 4.96 15.37 6.56
N CYS A 90 4.42 16.25 5.71
CA CYS A 90 4.67 17.68 5.76
C CYS A 90 3.53 18.47 6.38
N GLY A 91 2.36 17.86 6.59
CA GLY A 91 1.16 18.52 7.08
C GLY A 91 0.30 19.13 5.97
N THR A 92 -1.01 19.16 6.21
CA THR A 92 -2.03 19.64 5.25
C THR A 92 -1.90 21.13 4.93
N GLY A 93 -1.51 21.94 5.92
CA GLY A 93 -1.28 23.37 5.73
C GLY A 93 -0.14 23.66 4.75
N ASN A 94 0.93 22.86 4.80
CA ASN A 94 2.06 22.98 3.88
C ASN A 94 1.68 22.57 2.45
N LEU A 95 0.88 21.50 2.29
CA LEU A 95 0.32 21.14 0.99
C LEU A 95 -0.51 22.30 0.41
N ARG A 96 -1.45 22.84 1.18
CA ARG A 96 -2.35 23.91 0.70
C ARG A 96 -1.61 25.19 0.28
N ALA A 97 -0.54 25.55 0.99
CA ALA A 97 0.25 26.74 0.68
C ALA A 97 1.33 26.50 -0.40
N SER A 98 1.51 25.25 -0.85
CA SER A 98 2.62 24.87 -1.73
C SER A 98 2.45 25.38 -3.17
N THR A 99 3.59 25.60 -3.84
CA THR A 99 3.59 25.82 -5.29
C THR A 99 3.13 24.59 -6.06
N LEU A 100 3.37 23.39 -5.51
CA LEU A 100 2.81 22.13 -6.00
C LEU A 100 1.29 22.22 -6.14
N CYS A 101 0.57 22.56 -5.07
CA CYS A 101 -0.88 22.66 -5.08
C CYS A 101 -1.38 23.68 -6.11
N ARG A 102 -0.73 24.84 -6.19
CA ARG A 102 -1.11 25.89 -7.15
C ARG A 102 -0.96 25.42 -8.61
N LYS A 103 0.15 24.76 -8.94
CA LYS A 103 0.40 24.24 -10.30
C LYS A 103 -0.51 23.06 -10.64
N LEU A 104 -0.67 22.12 -9.71
CA LEU A 104 -1.54 20.97 -9.92
C LEU A 104 -3.00 21.39 -10.14
N ASN A 105 -3.48 22.42 -9.42
CA ASN A 105 -4.84 22.96 -9.63
C ASN A 105 -5.00 23.75 -10.94
N THR A 106 -3.94 23.91 -11.73
CA THR A 106 -3.98 24.44 -13.10
C THR A 106 -3.62 23.35 -14.12
N ASP A 107 -3.92 22.09 -13.80
CA ASP A 107 -3.69 20.90 -14.63
C ASP A 107 -2.21 20.63 -14.98
N ASP A 108 -1.25 21.19 -14.23
CA ASP A 108 0.18 20.94 -14.42
C ASP A 108 0.64 19.74 -13.57
N TYR A 109 0.21 18.55 -14.00
CA TYR A 109 0.56 17.27 -13.39
C TYR A 109 2.07 16.96 -13.47
N ASP A 110 2.70 17.32 -14.57
CA ASP A 110 4.12 17.01 -14.84
C ASP A 110 5.07 17.76 -13.90
N SER A 111 4.66 18.93 -13.40
CA SER A 111 5.46 19.67 -12.43
C SER A 111 5.50 19.03 -11.05
N VAL A 112 4.57 18.14 -10.69
CA VAL A 112 4.39 17.65 -9.31
C VAL A 112 5.65 16.97 -8.75
N PRO A 113 6.32 16.03 -9.44
CA PRO A 113 7.54 15.41 -8.94
C PRO A 113 8.65 16.43 -8.67
N SER A 114 8.80 17.43 -9.55
CA SER A 114 9.78 18.49 -9.38
C SER A 114 9.46 19.37 -8.16
N GLU A 115 8.18 19.67 -7.91
CA GLU A 115 7.77 20.45 -6.75
C GLU A 115 7.89 19.65 -5.44
N LEU A 116 7.61 18.34 -5.45
CA LEU A 116 7.87 17.45 -4.31
C LEU A 116 9.35 17.46 -3.91
N SER A 117 10.26 17.42 -4.88
CA SER A 117 11.72 17.42 -4.63
C SER A 117 12.23 18.65 -3.85
N ARG A 118 11.44 19.72 -3.76
CA ARG A 118 11.78 20.93 -3.01
C ARG A 118 11.54 20.77 -1.50
N TRP A 119 10.72 19.79 -1.10
CA TRP A 119 10.34 19.50 0.28
C TRP A 119 11.28 18.48 0.93
N VAL A 120 12.58 18.77 0.85
CA VAL A 120 13.65 17.89 1.37
C VAL A 120 14.47 18.52 2.48
N LYS A 121 14.13 19.76 2.88
CA LYS A 121 14.90 20.55 3.84
C LYS A 121 14.22 20.55 5.20
N ALA A 122 14.99 20.31 6.25
CA ALA A 122 14.57 20.52 7.64
C ALA A 122 15.45 21.57 8.30
N THR A 123 14.90 22.29 9.27
CA THR A 123 15.68 23.22 10.09
C THR A 123 16.49 22.42 11.09
N ASP A 124 17.80 22.63 11.11
CA ASP A 124 18.68 22.04 12.10
C ASP A 124 18.50 22.76 13.44
N PRO A 125 18.08 22.06 14.52
CA PRO A 125 17.83 22.68 15.81
C PRO A 125 19.10 23.24 16.46
N SER A 126 20.28 22.74 16.08
CA SER A 126 21.57 23.20 16.63
C SER A 126 22.10 24.46 15.94
N THR A 127 21.83 24.63 14.64
CA THR A 127 22.39 25.74 13.85
C THR A 127 21.34 26.74 13.35
N GLY A 128 20.05 26.41 13.46
CA GLY A 128 18.93 27.20 12.91
C GLY A 128 18.88 27.24 11.37
N LYS A 129 19.80 26.56 10.67
CA LYS A 129 19.91 26.58 9.21
C LYS A 129 19.10 25.44 8.59
N LYS A 130 18.54 25.68 7.41
CA LYS A 130 17.87 24.64 6.62
C LYS A 130 18.91 23.73 5.96
N ARG A 131 18.84 22.43 6.23
CA ARG A 131 19.68 21.41 5.62
C ARG A 131 18.84 20.38 4.88
N SER A 132 19.31 19.91 3.74
CA SER A 132 18.67 18.83 3.01
C SER A 132 18.88 17.51 3.76
N LEU A 133 17.81 16.74 3.98
CA LEU A 133 17.87 15.43 4.61
C LEU A 133 17.78 14.33 3.55
N ALA A 134 18.76 13.43 3.53
CA ALA A 134 18.80 12.33 2.55
C ALA A 134 17.54 11.45 2.60
N GLY A 135 16.97 11.22 3.79
CA GLY A 135 15.71 10.48 3.96
C GLY A 135 14.53 11.16 3.27
N LEU A 136 14.42 12.49 3.36
CA LEU A 136 13.37 13.24 2.68
C LEU A 136 13.58 13.22 1.16
N VAL A 137 14.83 13.31 0.67
CA VAL A 137 15.11 13.19 -0.77
C VAL A 137 14.59 11.86 -1.33
N LYS A 138 14.88 10.74 -0.64
CA LYS A 138 14.39 9.42 -1.04
C LYS A 138 12.86 9.33 -0.99
N ARG A 139 12.23 9.90 0.06
CA ARG A 139 10.77 9.94 0.19
C ARG A 139 10.09 10.71 -0.93
N ARG A 140 10.56 11.93 -1.23
CA ARG A 140 10.00 12.75 -2.31
C ARG A 140 10.16 12.11 -3.68
N ALA A 141 11.30 11.44 -3.91
CA ALA A 141 11.50 10.67 -5.14
C ALA A 141 10.50 9.51 -5.26
N ALA A 142 10.30 8.73 -4.19
CA ALA A 142 9.35 7.62 -4.20
C ALA A 142 7.90 8.07 -4.42
N GLU A 143 7.47 9.17 -3.81
CA GLU A 143 6.13 9.72 -4.03
C GLU A 143 5.98 10.29 -5.44
N GLY A 144 7.02 10.94 -5.99
CA GLY A 144 7.02 11.39 -7.38
C GLY A 144 6.89 10.22 -8.36
N THR A 145 7.62 9.13 -8.12
CA THR A 145 7.48 7.89 -8.90
C THR A 145 6.08 7.31 -8.79
N LEU A 146 5.49 7.28 -7.58
CA LEU A 146 4.12 6.82 -7.40
C LEU A 146 3.13 7.72 -8.16
N PHE A 147 3.30 9.05 -8.09
CA PHE A 147 2.42 10.02 -8.76
C PHE A 147 2.45 9.86 -10.29
N LEU A 148 3.62 9.57 -10.86
CA LEU A 148 3.78 9.34 -12.30
C LEU A 148 3.29 7.96 -12.77
N LYS A 149 3.06 7.02 -11.83
CA LYS A 149 2.60 5.68 -12.16
C LYS A 149 1.16 5.75 -12.64
N GLN A 150 0.96 5.53 -13.93
CA GLN A 150 -0.37 5.35 -14.48
C GLN A 150 -1.05 4.16 -13.79
N GLU A 151 -2.34 4.30 -13.51
CA GLU A 151 -3.17 3.13 -13.30
C GLU A 151 -3.23 2.39 -14.64
N ASN A 152 -2.46 1.31 -14.77
CA ASN A 152 -2.77 0.35 -15.82
C ASN A 152 -4.20 -0.10 -15.56
N GLU A 153 -5.09 0.14 -16.52
CA GLU A 153 -6.50 -0.16 -16.43
C GLU A 153 -6.72 -1.62 -16.01
N VAL A 154 -7.07 -1.81 -14.74
CA VAL A 154 -8.14 -2.75 -14.39
C VAL A 154 -9.38 -1.89 -14.17
N LYS A 155 -9.83 -1.25 -15.26
CA LYS A 155 -11.24 -0.92 -15.41
C LYS A 155 -11.94 -2.18 -15.92
N ASP A 156 -12.04 -3.20 -15.07
CA ASP A 156 -13.04 -4.25 -15.29
C ASP A 156 -14.28 -3.88 -14.47
N SER A 157 -15.21 -3.22 -15.18
CA SER A 157 -16.64 -3.10 -14.87
C SER A 157 -17.07 -2.84 -13.42
N LEU A 158 -16.94 -1.59 -12.92
CA LEU A 158 -17.76 -1.13 -11.79
C LEU A 158 -18.32 0.28 -12.01
N SER A 159 -18.67 0.62 -13.24
CA SER A 159 -19.53 1.77 -13.55
C SER A 159 -20.86 1.30 -14.15
N ASP A 160 -21.69 0.67 -13.32
CA ASP A 160 -23.14 0.86 -13.33
C ASP A 160 -23.81 -0.10 -12.35
N LYS A 161 -24.15 0.42 -11.16
CA LYS A 161 -25.43 0.22 -10.45
C LYS A 161 -25.29 0.69 -9.01
N MET A 162 -25.90 1.83 -8.71
CA MET A 162 -26.41 2.09 -7.37
C MET A 162 -27.55 1.09 -7.12
N PRO A 163 -27.53 0.37 -5.98
CA PRO A 163 -28.73 0.37 -5.15
C PRO A 163 -28.39 0.58 -3.67
N GLN A 164 -29.22 1.41 -3.02
CA GLN A 164 -29.29 1.51 -1.58
C GLN A 164 -29.80 0.19 -0.98
N LYS A 165 -28.96 -0.55 -0.27
CA LYS A 165 -29.31 -1.25 0.97
C LYS A 165 -28.06 -1.83 1.63
N VAL A 166 -28.02 -1.71 2.95
CA VAL A 166 -26.99 -2.30 3.81
C VAL A 166 -27.27 -3.79 3.90
N ASP A 167 -26.40 -4.61 3.32
CA ASP A 167 -26.32 -6.04 3.55
C ASP A 167 -24.85 -6.42 3.71
N ALA A 168 -24.59 -7.41 4.58
CA ALA A 168 -23.29 -7.76 5.14
C ALA A 168 -22.19 -7.99 4.09
N ASP A 169 -20.96 -7.66 4.51
CA ASP A 169 -19.68 -7.80 3.81
C ASP A 169 -19.65 -9.01 2.85
N PRO A 170 -19.42 -8.83 1.53
CA PRO A 170 -19.26 -9.97 0.65
C PRO A 170 -17.93 -10.64 0.98
N GLU A 171 -18.01 -11.85 1.53
CA GLU A 171 -16.89 -12.80 1.60
C GLU A 171 -16.12 -12.74 0.28
N MET A 172 -14.82 -12.43 0.34
CA MET A 172 -13.92 -12.61 -0.80
C MET A 172 -14.03 -14.08 -1.23
N VAL A 173 -14.72 -14.31 -2.35
CA VAL A 173 -14.78 -15.63 -2.98
C VAL A 173 -13.42 -15.86 -3.62
N ILE A 174 -12.48 -16.37 -2.83
CA ILE A 174 -11.20 -16.87 -3.31
C ILE A 174 -11.52 -18.14 -4.09
N GLU A 175 -11.26 -18.14 -5.40
CA GLU A 175 -11.44 -19.35 -6.21
C GLU A 175 -10.46 -20.42 -5.72
N GLN A 176 -10.99 -21.45 -5.07
CA GLN A 176 -10.20 -22.54 -4.51
C GLN A 176 -10.04 -23.67 -5.53
N TYR A 177 -8.86 -24.27 -5.54
CA TYR A 177 -8.49 -25.37 -6.40
C TYR A 177 -7.97 -26.52 -5.55
N ASN A 178 -8.38 -27.74 -5.91
CA ASN A 178 -7.82 -28.97 -5.36
C ASN A 178 -6.72 -29.51 -6.24
N ILE A 179 -5.65 -29.99 -5.61
CA ILE A 179 -4.58 -30.70 -6.30
C ILE A 179 -5.04 -32.11 -6.69
N ASN A 180 -5.03 -32.41 -7.98
CA ASN A 180 -5.40 -33.68 -8.58
C ASN A 180 -4.16 -34.45 -9.07
N ALA A 181 -3.22 -34.74 -8.16
CA ALA A 181 -2.01 -35.51 -8.42
C ALA A 181 -1.81 -36.61 -7.36
N ARG A 182 -1.96 -37.88 -7.75
CA ARG A 182 -1.89 -39.04 -6.82
C ARG A 182 -0.55 -39.15 -6.07
N SER A 183 0.54 -38.76 -6.72
CA SER A 183 1.90 -38.81 -6.16
C SER A 183 2.33 -37.49 -5.50
N GLY A 184 1.41 -36.53 -5.39
CA GLY A 184 1.69 -35.15 -5.00
C GLY A 184 2.20 -34.27 -6.16
N LEU A 185 1.96 -32.97 -6.05
CA LEU A 185 2.32 -31.96 -7.04
C LEU A 185 3.55 -31.17 -6.57
N ARG A 186 4.59 -31.08 -7.39
CA ARG A 186 5.82 -30.36 -7.06
C ARG A 186 5.61 -28.86 -7.23
N MET A 187 5.75 -28.12 -6.14
CA MET A 187 5.78 -26.67 -6.12
C MET A 187 7.23 -26.18 -6.28
N ARG A 188 7.44 -25.17 -7.11
CA ARG A 188 8.77 -24.68 -7.51
C ARG A 188 8.95 -23.20 -7.25
N THR A 189 10.19 -22.74 -7.26
CA THR A 189 10.55 -21.32 -7.10
C THR A 189 10.18 -20.44 -8.29
N GLY A 190 9.89 -21.03 -9.45
CA GLY A 190 9.54 -20.28 -10.67
C GLY A 190 8.70 -21.09 -11.67
N ALA A 191 8.21 -20.39 -12.68
CA ALA A 191 7.37 -20.93 -13.75
C ALA A 191 8.20 -21.75 -14.76
N GLY A 192 8.49 -23.01 -14.42
CA GLY A 192 9.28 -23.89 -15.28
C GLY A 192 9.74 -25.16 -14.57
N ALA A 193 10.07 -26.20 -15.35
CA ALA A 193 10.55 -27.47 -14.80
C ALA A 193 12.02 -27.41 -14.34
N GLU A 194 12.74 -26.39 -14.78
CA GLU A 194 14.13 -26.06 -14.49
C GLU A 194 14.35 -25.44 -13.11
N PHE A 195 13.30 -24.88 -12.49
CA PHE A 195 13.38 -24.23 -11.19
C PHE A 195 13.39 -25.23 -10.04
N ASP A 196 14.06 -24.87 -8.93
CA ASP A 196 14.17 -25.72 -7.75
C ASP A 196 12.80 -26.06 -7.14
N ILE A 197 12.68 -27.29 -6.64
CA ILE A 197 11.46 -27.78 -5.97
C ILE A 197 11.47 -27.27 -4.52
N LEU A 198 10.45 -26.50 -4.16
CA LEU A 198 10.23 -26.01 -2.80
C LEU A 198 9.53 -27.06 -1.93
N ALA A 199 8.48 -27.67 -2.47
CA ALA A 199 7.65 -28.63 -1.73
C ALA A 199 6.94 -29.60 -2.66
N VAL A 200 6.41 -30.68 -2.10
CA VAL A 200 5.48 -31.60 -2.77
C VAL A 200 4.14 -31.52 -2.06
N LEU A 201 3.14 -30.98 -2.74
CA LEU A 201 1.81 -30.75 -2.22
C LEU A 201 0.94 -32.01 -2.38
N PRO A 202 0.20 -32.46 -1.35
CA PRO A 202 -0.55 -33.71 -1.40
C PRO A 202 -1.84 -33.61 -2.24
N LEU A 203 -2.36 -34.77 -2.67
CA LEU A 203 -3.67 -34.89 -3.33
C LEU A 203 -4.78 -34.26 -2.48
N ASN A 204 -5.72 -33.55 -3.11
CA ASN A 204 -6.83 -32.82 -2.49
C ASN A 204 -6.41 -31.70 -1.52
N LYS A 205 -5.15 -31.25 -1.57
CA LYS A 205 -4.78 -29.99 -0.91
C LYS A 205 -5.49 -28.85 -1.64
N ILE A 206 -6.15 -28.02 -0.86
CA ILE A 206 -6.79 -26.78 -1.32
C ILE A 206 -5.73 -25.69 -1.41
N VAL A 207 -5.74 -24.97 -2.53
CA VAL A 207 -4.88 -23.81 -2.80
C VAL A 207 -5.69 -22.74 -3.52
N SER A 208 -5.30 -21.48 -3.35
CA SER A 208 -5.71 -20.39 -4.23
C SER A 208 -4.66 -20.24 -5.33
N ILE A 209 -5.08 -19.74 -6.50
CA ILE A 209 -4.16 -19.50 -7.62
C ILE A 209 -4.02 -18.01 -7.92
N GLY A 210 -2.81 -17.62 -8.33
CA GLY A 210 -2.48 -16.26 -8.75
C GLY A 210 -2.26 -16.18 -10.27
N LYS A 211 -1.14 -15.57 -10.67
CA LYS A 211 -0.80 -15.37 -12.09
C LYS A 211 -0.49 -16.69 -12.80
N GLU A 212 -0.88 -16.78 -14.07
CA GLU A 212 -0.51 -17.88 -14.97
C GLU A 212 0.54 -17.45 -16.00
N ILE A 213 1.55 -18.30 -16.21
CA ILE A 213 2.60 -18.14 -17.25
C ILE A 213 2.90 -19.53 -17.83
N ASP A 214 2.74 -19.71 -19.14
CA ASP A 214 3.12 -20.93 -19.88
C ASP A 214 2.69 -22.24 -19.18
N HIS A 215 1.41 -22.30 -18.76
CA HIS A 215 0.77 -23.42 -18.06
C HIS A 215 1.22 -23.65 -16.60
N TRP A 216 2.06 -22.79 -16.06
CA TRP A 216 2.37 -22.71 -14.63
C TRP A 216 1.52 -21.64 -13.97
N VAL A 217 1.09 -21.89 -12.74
CA VAL A 217 0.33 -20.94 -11.93
C VAL A 217 1.01 -20.72 -10.59
N GLU A 218 0.96 -19.48 -10.13
CA GLU A 218 1.26 -19.13 -8.75
C GLU A 218 0.23 -19.77 -7.83
N VAL A 219 0.69 -20.33 -6.72
CA VAL A 219 -0.16 -20.92 -5.69
C VAL A 219 0.08 -20.23 -4.35
N ASP A 220 -1.02 -20.04 -3.64
CA ASP A 220 -1.05 -19.60 -2.26
C ASP A 220 -1.71 -20.73 -1.44
N LEU A 221 -0.93 -21.27 -0.50
CA LEU A 221 -1.29 -22.43 0.31
C LEU A 221 -2.13 -22.06 1.52
N GLU A 222 -2.06 -20.80 1.96
CA GLU A 222 -2.72 -20.26 3.15
C GLU A 222 -3.99 -19.46 2.79
N CYS A 223 -4.22 -19.21 1.50
CA CYS A 223 -5.31 -18.40 0.95
C CYS A 223 -5.34 -16.99 1.56
N ASP A 224 -4.18 -16.43 1.90
CA ASP A 224 -4.03 -15.11 2.51
C ASP A 224 -3.58 -14.03 1.52
N GLY A 225 -3.36 -14.41 0.26
CA GLY A 225 -2.90 -13.55 -0.83
C GLY A 225 -1.38 -13.54 -1.01
N VAL A 226 -0.62 -14.34 -0.26
CA VAL A 226 0.84 -14.47 -0.39
C VAL A 226 1.18 -15.70 -1.23
N ILE A 227 1.95 -15.50 -2.31
CA ILE A 227 2.34 -16.59 -3.21
C ILE A 227 3.50 -17.40 -2.61
N ASP A 228 3.27 -18.70 -2.43
CA ASP A 228 4.24 -19.67 -1.91
C ASP A 228 5.13 -20.27 -3.01
N GLY A 229 4.65 -20.33 -4.24
CA GLY A 229 5.43 -20.85 -5.35
C GLY A 229 4.61 -21.13 -6.61
N TRP A 230 5.17 -21.95 -7.49
CA TRP A 230 4.60 -22.24 -8.80
C TRP A 230 4.31 -23.73 -8.98
N VAL A 231 3.15 -24.05 -9.54
CA VAL A 231 2.76 -25.42 -9.90
C VAL A 231 2.21 -25.49 -11.32
N TYR A 232 2.18 -26.68 -11.90
CA TYR A 232 1.65 -26.87 -13.25
C TYR A 232 0.13 -27.00 -13.24
N LYS A 233 -0.56 -26.13 -13.98
CA LYS A 233 -2.02 -25.92 -13.92
C LYS A 233 -2.84 -27.16 -14.23
N SER A 234 -2.36 -28.06 -15.08
CA SER A 234 -3.11 -29.26 -15.48
C SER A 234 -3.44 -30.21 -14.34
N TYR A 235 -2.80 -30.04 -13.18
CA TYR A 235 -3.03 -30.83 -11.98
C TYR A 235 -3.94 -30.12 -10.95
N LEU A 236 -4.57 -29.00 -11.32
CA LEU A 236 -5.51 -28.28 -10.45
C LEU A 236 -6.94 -28.45 -10.95
N VAL A 237 -7.86 -28.66 -10.02
CA VAL A 237 -9.29 -28.80 -10.28
C VAL A 237 -10.03 -27.77 -9.45
N LYS A 238 -10.78 -26.88 -10.11
CA LYS A 238 -11.60 -25.86 -9.44
C LYS A 238 -12.68 -26.52 -8.56
N ILE A 239 -12.89 -25.95 -7.38
CA ILE A 239 -13.91 -26.39 -6.39
C ILE A 239 -15.10 -25.44 -6.43
#